data_AF-A0A4S5B6K1-F1
#
_entry.id   AF-A0A4S5B6K1-F1
#
_cell.length_a   1.000
_cell.length_b   1.000
_cell.length_c   1.000
_cell.angle_alpha   90.00
_cell.angle_beta   90.00
_cell.angle_gamma   90.00
#
_symmetry.space_group_name_H-M   'P 1'
#
loop_
_entity.id
_entity.type
_entity.pdbx_description
1 polymer ?
#
loop_
_entity_poly.entity_id
_entity_poly.type
_entity_poly.pdbx_seq_one_letter_code
_entity_poly.pdbx_strand_id
1 'polypeptide(L)'
;MLADVLPDCADHLADGTFAALWAQVQRVGGCSHPIRLAGFVDQVDRATGEIRRHVDSAGLPDGTILVPCGNRRASVCPSCSYLYAGDAWQIVHAGVAGGQDVPDTVARHPGLFVTVTAPSFWAVHSRRANHGPAQRCNDRHGRCPHGRPRGCRLVHPDHDPHLGAPLCVDCHDTAALVVWNRHAPRLWKRTIDLTYRQIAAHIGLPVLGYDRADGTHRIGLRDLIRISYIKVAEAQARGAIHFHGVLRLDAATEPGTWQPPPVWATADL
;
A
#
# COMPACT_ATOMS: atom_id res chain seq x y z
N MET A 1 19.32 -20.13 -3.92
CA MET A 1 18.94 -19.92 -2.49
C MET A 1 19.20 -21.17 -1.63
N LEU A 2 19.14 -22.39 -2.15
CA LEU A 2 19.49 -23.61 -1.38
C LEU A 2 21.01 -23.92 -1.31
N ALA A 3 21.82 -23.43 -2.26
CA ALA A 3 23.25 -23.76 -2.33
C ALA A 3 24.09 -23.14 -1.20
N ASP A 4 23.71 -21.95 -0.72
CA ASP A 4 24.44 -21.23 0.34
C ASP A 4 24.03 -21.64 1.76
N VAL A 5 22.98 -22.46 1.91
CA VAL A 5 22.44 -22.92 3.21
C VAL A 5 23.09 -24.24 3.65
N LEU A 6 23.64 -25.01 2.72
CA LEU A 6 24.25 -26.32 3.01
C LEU A 6 25.51 -26.23 3.90
N PRO A 7 26.42 -25.26 3.73
CA PRO A 7 27.57 -25.11 4.63
C PRO A 7 27.14 -24.72 6.06
N ASP A 8 26.18 -23.81 6.19
CA ASP A 8 25.65 -23.36 7.49
C ASP A 8 24.88 -24.46 8.24
N CYS A 9 24.39 -25.49 7.54
CA CYS A 9 23.70 -26.62 8.13
C CYS A 9 24.62 -27.76 8.59
N ALA A 10 25.93 -27.72 8.29
CA ALA A 10 26.85 -28.82 8.58
C ALA A 10 26.94 -29.08 10.09
N ASP A 11 27.04 -28.02 10.89
CA ASP A 11 27.11 -28.12 12.35
C ASP A 11 25.80 -28.71 12.93
N HIS A 12 24.66 -28.29 12.38
CA HIS A 12 23.34 -28.80 12.77
C HIS A 12 23.10 -30.25 12.38
N LEU A 13 23.71 -30.71 11.28
CA LEU A 13 23.68 -32.12 10.89
C LEU A 13 24.57 -32.95 11.83
N ALA A 14 25.72 -32.41 12.23
CA ALA A 14 26.66 -33.09 13.12
C ALA A 14 26.16 -33.21 14.56
N ASP A 15 25.47 -32.19 15.08
CA ASP A 15 24.94 -32.17 16.46
C ASP A 15 23.49 -32.71 16.58
N GLY A 16 22.85 -33.06 15.46
CA GLY A 16 21.50 -33.59 15.40
C GLY A 16 20.37 -32.55 15.50
N THR A 17 20.68 -31.26 15.54
CA THR A 17 19.68 -30.18 15.65
C THR A 17 19.05 -29.77 14.31
N PHE A 18 19.50 -30.35 13.19
CA PHE A 18 19.03 -30.02 11.84
C PHE A 18 17.51 -30.10 11.67
N ALA A 19 16.84 -31.11 12.23
CA ALA A 19 15.38 -31.23 12.12
C ALA A 19 14.65 -30.05 12.79
N ALA A 20 15.16 -29.58 13.93
CA ALA A 20 14.61 -28.43 14.63
C ALA A 20 14.88 -27.13 13.85
N LEU A 21 16.08 -26.99 13.25
CA LEU A 21 16.41 -25.84 12.40
C LEU A 21 15.49 -25.81 11.18
N TRP A 22 15.32 -26.95 10.52
CA TRP A 22 14.45 -27.06 9.35
C TRP A 22 13.01 -26.69 9.69
N ALA A 23 12.51 -27.14 10.84
CA ALA A 23 11.19 -26.72 11.33
C ALA A 23 11.11 -25.19 11.54
N GLN A 24 12.17 -24.53 12.05
CA GLN A 24 12.21 -23.06 12.14
C GLN A 24 12.13 -22.39 10.76
N VAL A 25 12.92 -22.88 9.81
CA VAL A 25 12.98 -22.34 8.43
C VAL A 25 11.64 -22.51 7.71
N GLN A 26 10.98 -23.65 7.90
CA GLN A 26 9.63 -23.89 7.36
C GLN A 26 8.60 -22.94 7.96
N ARG A 27 8.68 -22.64 9.26
CA ARG A 27 7.77 -21.68 9.92
C ARG A 27 7.88 -20.26 9.37
N VAL A 28 9.07 -19.84 8.92
CA VAL A 28 9.23 -18.51 8.28
C VAL A 28 8.88 -18.51 6.79
N GLY A 29 8.35 -19.62 6.26
CA GLY A 29 7.76 -19.69 4.92
C GLY A 29 8.76 -19.45 3.78
N GLY A 30 10.05 -19.76 3.98
CA GLY A 30 11.09 -19.47 2.99
C GLY A 30 11.51 -17.99 2.93
N CYS A 31 11.33 -17.24 4.03
CA CYS A 31 11.90 -15.91 4.18
C CYS A 31 13.41 -15.92 3.90
N SER A 32 13.89 -15.07 2.99
CA SER A 32 15.32 -15.00 2.63
C SER A 32 16.17 -14.25 3.65
N HIS A 33 15.54 -13.48 4.55
CA HIS A 33 16.22 -12.63 5.53
C HIS A 33 15.49 -12.69 6.88
N PRO A 34 15.34 -13.86 7.52
CA PRO A 34 14.58 -13.97 8.77
C PRO A 34 15.22 -13.11 9.87
N ILE A 35 14.38 -12.52 10.71
CA ILE A 35 14.82 -11.80 11.90
C ILE A 35 15.09 -12.85 12.99
N ARG A 36 16.25 -12.78 13.61
CA ARG A 36 16.66 -13.65 14.73
C ARG A 36 16.33 -12.94 16.04
N LEU A 37 15.49 -13.56 16.86
CA LEU A 37 15.11 -13.05 18.17
C LEU A 37 15.69 -13.94 19.27
N ALA A 38 16.20 -13.33 20.33
CA ALA A 38 16.58 -14.00 21.57
C ALA A 38 15.58 -13.63 22.67
N GLY A 39 15.13 -14.64 23.42
CA GLY A 39 14.16 -14.48 24.49
C GLY A 39 13.26 -15.71 24.67
N PHE A 40 12.13 -15.51 25.30
CA PHE A 40 11.14 -16.56 25.56
C PHE A 40 9.74 -16.06 25.25
N VAL A 41 8.84 -16.99 24.97
CA VAL A 41 7.40 -16.75 24.82
C VAL A 41 6.74 -17.42 26.01
N ASP A 42 6.12 -16.62 26.85
CA ASP A 42 5.23 -17.11 27.90
C ASP A 42 3.79 -17.08 27.41
N GLN A 43 3.06 -18.15 27.65
CA GLN A 43 1.62 -18.23 27.42
C GLN A 43 0.92 -17.93 28.75
N VAL A 44 -0.02 -16.99 28.70
CA VAL A 44 -0.81 -16.59 29.86
C VAL A 44 -2.24 -17.08 29.68
N ASP A 45 -2.71 -17.90 30.61
CA ASP A 45 -4.13 -18.23 30.72
C ASP A 45 -4.88 -16.99 31.25
N ARG A 46 -5.81 -16.47 30.45
CA ARG A 46 -6.53 -15.22 30.78
C ARG A 46 -7.61 -15.40 31.86
N ALA A 47 -8.08 -16.62 32.10
CA ALA A 47 -9.08 -16.92 33.11
C ALA A 47 -8.44 -17.19 34.48
N THR A 48 -7.31 -17.89 34.50
CA THR A 48 -6.63 -18.29 35.75
C THR A 48 -5.45 -17.40 36.12
N GLY A 49 -4.88 -16.66 35.16
CA GLY A 49 -3.65 -15.89 35.33
C GLY A 49 -2.38 -16.76 35.34
N GLU A 50 -2.49 -18.07 35.11
CA GLU A 50 -1.34 -18.96 35.06
C GLU A 50 -0.41 -18.59 33.90
N ILE A 51 0.89 -18.42 34.20
CA ILE A 51 1.93 -18.12 33.22
C ILE A 51 2.75 -19.38 33.00
N ARG A 52 2.81 -19.88 31.77
CA ARG A 52 3.63 -21.02 31.39
C ARG A 52 4.63 -20.61 30.33
N ARG A 53 5.91 -20.98 30.52
CA ARG A 53 6.91 -20.82 29.46
C ARG A 53 6.58 -21.77 28.32
N HIS A 54 6.22 -21.21 27.18
CA HIS A 54 5.84 -21.96 25.98
C HIS A 54 7.05 -22.20 25.07
N VAL A 55 7.92 -21.20 24.92
CA VAL A 55 9.16 -21.32 24.12
C VAL A 55 10.29 -20.59 24.83
N ASP A 56 11.48 -21.18 24.87
CA ASP A 56 12.72 -20.50 25.23
C ASP A 56 13.70 -20.62 24.05
N SER A 57 14.16 -19.49 23.52
CA SER A 57 15.10 -19.47 22.39
C SER A 57 16.41 -20.18 22.69
N ALA A 58 16.83 -20.27 23.96
CA ALA A 58 18.05 -20.98 24.36
C ALA A 58 18.00 -22.48 24.04
N GLY A 59 16.80 -23.07 23.98
CA GLY A 59 16.57 -24.47 23.60
C GLY A 59 16.35 -24.67 22.10
N LEU A 60 16.43 -23.61 21.29
CA LEU A 60 16.24 -23.67 19.85
C LEU A 60 17.58 -23.61 19.11
N PRO A 61 17.62 -24.10 17.86
CA PRO A 61 18.77 -23.91 16.97
C PRO A 61 19.26 -22.46 16.96
N ASP A 62 20.58 -22.30 17.02
CA ASP A 62 21.30 -21.02 17.13
C ASP A 62 20.96 -20.19 18.37
N GLY A 63 20.24 -20.74 19.34
CA GLY A 63 19.76 -19.97 20.49
C GLY A 63 18.74 -18.89 20.10
N THR A 64 18.06 -19.04 18.96
CA THR A 64 17.19 -18.00 18.40
C THR A 64 15.85 -18.52 17.90
N ILE A 65 14.85 -17.63 17.95
CA ILE A 65 13.57 -17.79 17.26
C ILE A 65 13.65 -17.05 15.93
N LEU A 66 13.38 -17.75 14.83
CA LEU A 66 13.27 -17.12 13.51
C LEU A 66 11.85 -16.59 13.28
N VAL A 67 11.76 -15.32 12.87
CA VAL A 67 10.50 -14.71 12.43
C VAL A 67 10.65 -14.14 11.01
N PRO A 68 9.60 -14.18 10.16
CA PRO A 68 9.67 -13.62 8.81
C PRO A 68 9.93 -12.10 8.87
N CYS A 69 10.75 -11.58 7.95
CA CYS A 69 11.09 -10.15 7.95
C CYS A 69 9.94 -9.21 7.59
N GLY A 70 8.86 -9.72 7.01
CA GLY A 70 7.73 -8.90 6.56
C GLY A 70 8.08 -7.89 5.46
N ASN A 71 9.24 -8.04 4.79
CA ASN A 71 9.65 -7.10 3.74
C ASN A 71 8.72 -7.22 2.53
N ARG A 72 8.13 -6.10 2.13
CA ARG A 72 7.16 -6.03 1.03
C ARG A 72 7.81 -5.86 -0.34
N ARG A 73 9.14 -5.78 -0.40
CA ARG A 73 9.89 -5.63 -1.66
C ARG A 73 10.36 -7.00 -2.13
N ALA A 74 9.84 -7.45 -3.27
CA ALA A 74 10.23 -8.72 -3.89
C ALA A 74 11.75 -8.81 -4.14
N SER A 75 12.41 -7.69 -4.43
CA SER A 75 13.86 -7.62 -4.60
C SER A 75 14.66 -7.86 -3.31
N VAL A 76 14.05 -7.73 -2.13
CA VAL A 76 14.69 -7.99 -0.83
C VAL A 76 14.26 -9.34 -0.27
N CYS A 77 12.97 -9.67 -0.33
CA CYS A 77 12.48 -10.97 0.12
C CYS A 77 11.31 -11.42 -0.77
N PRO A 78 11.55 -12.31 -1.76
CA PRO A 78 10.50 -12.79 -2.65
C PRO A 78 9.35 -13.47 -1.91
N SER A 79 9.66 -14.33 -0.92
CA SER A 79 8.64 -15.06 -0.14
C SER A 79 7.71 -14.12 0.64
N CYS A 80 8.27 -13.26 1.52
CA CYS A 80 7.44 -12.35 2.33
C CYS A 80 6.65 -11.36 1.46
N SER A 81 7.25 -10.89 0.35
CA SER A 81 6.58 -10.01 -0.59
C SER A 81 5.42 -10.70 -1.31
N TYR A 82 5.57 -11.98 -1.67
CA TYR A 82 4.51 -12.76 -2.31
C TYR A 82 3.32 -12.98 -1.36
N LEU A 83 3.59 -13.37 -0.11
CA LEU A 83 2.55 -13.54 0.91
C LEU A 83 1.79 -12.22 1.13
N TYR A 84 2.51 -11.11 1.33
CA TYR A 84 1.91 -9.80 1.48
C TYR A 84 1.05 -9.40 0.28
N ALA A 85 1.52 -9.63 -0.95
CA ALA A 85 0.76 -9.32 -2.16
C ALA A 85 -0.51 -10.17 -2.26
N GLY A 86 -0.45 -11.45 -1.89
CA GLY A 86 -1.60 -12.35 -1.80
C GLY A 86 -2.63 -11.85 -0.79
N ASP A 87 -2.20 -11.52 0.44
CA ASP A 87 -3.08 -11.00 1.48
C ASP A 87 -3.74 -9.67 1.06
N ALA A 88 -2.97 -8.76 0.49
CA ALA A 88 -3.48 -7.51 -0.04
C ALA A 88 -4.50 -7.75 -1.17
N TRP A 89 -4.23 -8.70 -2.07
CA TRP A 89 -5.16 -9.07 -3.13
C TRP A 89 -6.48 -9.60 -2.56
N GLN A 90 -6.44 -10.48 -1.55
CA GLN A 90 -7.65 -11.02 -0.92
C GLN A 90 -8.50 -9.91 -0.31
N ILE A 91 -7.89 -8.94 0.38
CA ILE A 91 -8.59 -7.79 0.95
C ILE A 91 -9.27 -6.94 -0.14
N VAL A 92 -8.54 -6.63 -1.21
CA VAL A 92 -9.09 -5.83 -2.31
C VAL A 92 -10.18 -6.57 -3.04
N HIS A 93 -9.95 -7.85 -3.36
CA HIS A 93 -10.91 -8.69 -4.05
C HIS A 93 -12.21 -8.83 -3.25
N ALA A 94 -12.13 -9.19 -1.96
CA ALA A 94 -13.31 -9.27 -1.09
C ALA A 94 -14.05 -7.92 -1.01
N GLY A 95 -13.31 -6.81 -0.96
CA GLY A 95 -13.88 -5.46 -0.97
C GLY A 95 -14.52 -5.01 -2.29
N VAL A 96 -14.31 -5.71 -3.41
CA VAL A 96 -14.85 -5.31 -4.71
C VAL A 96 -15.85 -6.33 -5.25
N ALA A 97 -15.59 -7.62 -5.07
CA ALA A 97 -16.38 -8.71 -5.62
C ALA A 97 -17.10 -9.57 -4.56
N GLY A 98 -16.86 -9.29 -3.27
CA GLY A 98 -17.26 -10.19 -2.18
C GLY A 98 -16.29 -11.35 -1.99
N GLY A 99 -16.53 -12.15 -0.95
CA GLY A 99 -15.70 -13.29 -0.54
C GLY A 99 -15.36 -13.27 0.95
N GLN A 100 -15.01 -14.44 1.49
CA GLN A 100 -14.84 -14.66 2.93
C GLN A 100 -16.09 -14.21 3.69
N ASP A 101 -15.96 -13.16 4.51
CA ASP A 101 -17.05 -12.59 5.32
C ASP A 101 -17.77 -11.41 4.64
N VAL A 102 -17.42 -11.07 3.38
CA VAL A 102 -18.03 -9.97 2.63
C VAL A 102 -19.04 -10.51 1.60
N PRO A 103 -20.29 -10.05 1.57
CA PRO A 103 -21.29 -10.53 0.61
C PRO A 103 -20.95 -10.09 -0.82
N ASP A 104 -21.37 -10.89 -1.80
CA ASP A 104 -21.19 -10.64 -3.24
C ASP A 104 -21.95 -9.39 -3.73
N THR A 105 -22.99 -8.97 -3.00
CA THR A 105 -23.81 -7.79 -3.29
C THR A 105 -23.00 -6.51 -3.39
N VAL A 106 -21.83 -6.43 -2.73
CA VAL A 106 -20.95 -5.27 -2.77
C VAL A 106 -20.42 -4.96 -4.18
N ALA A 107 -20.38 -5.94 -5.07
CA ALA A 107 -19.99 -5.74 -6.47
C ALA A 107 -20.95 -4.83 -7.23
N ARG A 108 -22.19 -4.66 -6.73
CA ARG A 108 -23.20 -3.77 -7.30
C ARG A 108 -23.20 -2.38 -6.66
N HIS A 109 -22.42 -2.17 -5.61
CA HIS A 109 -22.35 -0.86 -4.97
C HIS A 109 -21.57 0.12 -5.88
N PRO A 110 -21.93 1.41 -5.91
CA PRO A 110 -21.23 2.41 -6.70
C PRO A 110 -19.76 2.47 -6.32
N GLY A 111 -18.87 2.30 -7.30
CA GLY A 111 -17.43 2.27 -7.09
C GLY A 111 -16.65 2.98 -8.19
N LEU A 112 -15.51 3.55 -7.81
CA LEU A 112 -14.62 4.30 -8.68
C LEU A 112 -13.19 3.81 -8.53
N PHE A 113 -12.52 3.61 -9.66
CA PHE A 113 -11.05 3.54 -9.71
C PHE A 113 -10.49 4.91 -10.02
N VAL A 114 -9.81 5.52 -9.05
CA VAL A 114 -9.26 6.87 -9.15
C VAL A 114 -7.75 6.84 -9.22
N THR A 115 -7.18 7.67 -10.10
CA THR A 115 -5.75 7.92 -10.14
C THR A 115 -5.49 9.40 -9.86
N VAL A 116 -4.84 9.67 -8.73
CA VAL A 116 -4.43 11.03 -8.34
C VAL A 116 -2.97 11.22 -8.74
N THR A 117 -2.77 11.86 -9.88
CA THR A 117 -1.43 12.07 -10.45
C THR A 117 -0.69 13.17 -9.68
N ALA A 118 0.60 12.96 -9.43
CA ALA A 118 1.45 13.98 -8.83
C ALA A 118 1.63 15.18 -9.78
N PRO A 119 1.85 16.40 -9.26
CA PRO A 119 2.24 17.53 -10.09
C PRO A 119 3.60 17.29 -10.76
N SER A 120 3.98 18.22 -11.63
CA SER A 120 5.28 18.21 -12.32
C SER A 120 6.26 19.15 -11.63
N PHE A 121 7.51 18.72 -11.47
CA PHE A 121 8.59 19.47 -10.79
C PHE A 121 9.72 19.88 -11.74
N TRP A 122 9.40 20.01 -13.04
CA TRP A 122 10.26 20.23 -14.21
C TRP A 122 10.31 19.04 -15.19
N ALA A 123 10.96 19.27 -16.33
CA ALA A 123 11.16 18.29 -17.38
C ALA A 123 12.13 17.19 -16.95
N VAL A 124 11.67 15.95 -17.05
CA VAL A 124 12.43 14.73 -16.78
C VAL A 124 12.52 13.86 -18.04
N HIS A 125 13.46 12.93 -18.04
CA HIS A 125 13.47 11.83 -19.01
C HIS A 125 12.22 10.98 -18.84
N SER A 126 11.57 10.65 -19.95
CA SER A 126 10.32 9.89 -19.97
C SER A 126 10.30 8.97 -21.18
N ARG A 127 9.71 7.80 -20.99
CA ARG A 127 9.39 6.90 -22.09
C ARG A 127 7.95 7.16 -22.51
N ARG A 128 7.77 7.61 -23.75
CA ARG A 128 6.46 7.79 -24.37
C ARG A 128 6.22 6.62 -25.29
N ALA A 129 5.51 5.61 -24.80
CA ALA A 129 5.26 4.42 -25.61
C ALA A 129 3.78 4.10 -25.82
N ASN A 130 2.85 4.59 -24.98
CA ASN A 130 1.43 4.21 -25.05
C ASN A 130 1.26 2.72 -25.46
N HIS A 131 0.38 2.42 -26.43
CA HIS A 131 0.19 1.07 -26.99
C HIS A 131 1.10 0.78 -28.20
N GLY A 132 2.19 1.52 -28.39
CA GLY A 132 3.03 1.47 -29.58
C GLY A 132 4.54 1.50 -29.28
N PRO A 133 5.39 1.68 -30.31
CA PRO A 133 6.83 1.75 -30.13
C PRO A 133 7.22 2.99 -29.34
N ALA A 134 8.31 2.87 -28.58
CA ALA A 134 8.86 3.98 -27.81
C ALA A 134 9.19 5.18 -28.72
N GLN A 135 8.70 6.35 -28.34
CA GLN A 135 8.89 7.61 -29.03
C GLN A 135 10.04 8.41 -28.41
N ARG A 136 10.46 9.45 -29.14
CA ARG A 136 11.49 10.39 -28.67
C ARG A 136 11.08 11.02 -27.34
N CYS A 137 11.99 10.98 -26.39
CA CYS A 137 11.85 11.59 -25.08
C CYS A 137 11.99 13.10 -25.18
N ASN A 138 10.91 13.83 -24.88
CA ASN A 138 10.88 15.29 -24.79
C ASN A 138 11.53 16.00 -26.00
N ASP A 139 10.70 16.35 -26.98
CA ASP A 139 11.09 16.93 -28.26
C ASP A 139 11.36 18.44 -28.22
N ARG A 140 11.28 19.08 -27.05
CA ARG A 140 11.43 20.53 -26.91
C ARG A 140 12.76 21.04 -27.47
N HIS A 141 12.69 22.20 -28.13
CA HIS A 141 13.85 22.90 -28.69
C HIS A 141 14.40 23.98 -27.74
N GLY A 142 15.63 24.41 -28.03
CA GLY A 142 16.34 25.43 -27.27
C GLY A 142 17.09 24.90 -26.04
N ARG A 143 17.67 25.85 -25.31
CA ARG A 143 18.45 25.61 -24.08
C ARG A 143 17.72 26.21 -22.87
N CYS A 144 17.90 25.62 -21.70
CA CYS A 144 17.49 26.23 -20.45
C CYS A 144 18.45 27.39 -20.07
N PRO A 145 18.12 28.20 -19.05
CA PRO A 145 19.02 29.26 -18.56
C PRO A 145 20.42 28.77 -18.16
N HIS A 146 20.55 27.50 -17.77
CA HIS A 146 21.82 26.86 -17.42
C HIS A 146 22.57 26.25 -18.63
N GLY A 147 22.13 26.54 -19.86
CA GLY A 147 22.77 26.10 -21.10
C GLY A 147 22.50 24.65 -21.52
N ARG A 148 21.76 23.85 -20.72
CA ARG A 148 21.41 22.46 -21.07
C ARG A 148 20.27 22.36 -22.08
N PRO A 149 20.22 21.33 -22.93
CA PRO A 149 19.08 21.11 -23.83
C PRO A 149 17.75 21.00 -23.07
N ARG A 150 16.68 21.62 -23.59
CA ARG A 150 15.33 21.50 -23.00
C ARG A 150 14.63 20.18 -23.34
N GLY A 151 15.18 19.41 -24.26
CA GLY A 151 14.69 18.12 -24.72
C GLY A 151 15.81 17.11 -24.89
N CYS A 152 15.49 15.82 -24.71
CA CYS A 152 16.46 14.72 -24.82
C CYS A 152 16.54 14.21 -26.26
N ARG A 153 15.39 14.03 -26.92
CA ARG A 153 15.21 13.49 -28.28
C ARG A 153 15.72 12.06 -28.53
N LEU A 154 16.30 11.41 -27.52
CA LEU A 154 16.60 9.98 -27.55
C LEU A 154 15.33 9.15 -27.35
N VAL A 155 15.36 7.89 -27.80
CA VAL A 155 14.30 6.91 -27.50
C VAL A 155 14.80 6.02 -26.37
N HIS A 156 14.13 6.07 -25.22
CA HIS A 156 14.53 5.29 -24.05
C HIS A 156 13.87 3.90 -24.06
N PRO A 157 14.62 2.81 -23.80
CA PRO A 157 14.04 1.47 -23.58
C PRO A 157 13.25 1.41 -22.26
N ASP A 158 12.43 0.37 -22.11
CA ASP A 158 11.88 0.00 -20.81
C ASP A 158 13.07 -0.34 -19.90
N HIS A 159 13.18 0.33 -18.75
CA HIS A 159 14.27 0.17 -17.76
C HIS A 159 15.54 1.00 -18.02
N ASP A 160 15.48 1.99 -18.90
CA ASP A 160 16.56 2.99 -18.98
C ASP A 160 16.76 3.68 -17.61
N PRO A 161 17.97 3.67 -17.03
CA PRO A 161 18.23 4.23 -15.70
C PRO A 161 18.05 5.75 -15.63
N HIS A 162 18.01 6.44 -16.77
CA HIS A 162 17.74 7.87 -16.80
C HIS A 162 16.27 8.20 -16.65
N LEU A 163 15.33 7.26 -16.80
CA LEU A 163 13.89 7.54 -16.70
C LEU A 163 13.54 8.17 -15.36
N GLY A 164 12.85 9.31 -15.42
CA GLY A 164 12.51 10.11 -14.24
C GLY A 164 13.61 11.07 -13.77
N ALA A 165 14.85 10.92 -14.23
CA ALA A 165 15.91 11.88 -13.94
C ALA A 165 15.65 13.23 -14.63
N PRO A 166 16.03 14.35 -14.00
CA PRO A 166 15.84 15.67 -14.60
C PRO A 166 16.71 15.90 -15.83
N LEU A 167 16.17 16.53 -16.87
CA LEU A 167 16.97 16.96 -18.03
C LEU A 167 18.03 18.01 -17.65
N CYS A 168 17.73 18.79 -16.61
CA CYS A 168 18.66 19.74 -16.00
C CYS A 168 18.41 19.74 -14.50
N VAL A 169 19.39 19.30 -13.72
CA VAL A 169 19.32 19.23 -12.25
C VAL A 169 19.06 20.61 -11.64
N ASP A 170 19.64 21.65 -12.21
CA ASP A 170 19.53 23.04 -11.73
C ASP A 170 18.15 23.66 -12.02
N CYS A 171 17.43 23.16 -13.03
CA CYS A 171 16.05 23.57 -13.29
C CYS A 171 15.01 22.74 -12.53
N HIS A 172 15.40 21.59 -11.99
CA HIS A 172 14.47 20.68 -11.33
C HIS A 172 14.18 21.15 -9.91
N ASP A 173 12.89 21.26 -9.57
CA ASP A 173 12.47 21.68 -8.24
C ASP A 173 12.40 20.48 -7.29
N THR A 174 13.59 20.00 -6.90
CA THR A 174 13.74 18.88 -5.97
C THR A 174 13.16 19.21 -4.60
N ALA A 175 13.24 20.47 -4.16
CA ALA A 175 12.70 20.90 -2.89
C ALA A 175 11.17 20.74 -2.86
N ALA A 176 10.47 21.23 -3.89
CA ALA A 176 9.03 21.05 -4.00
C ALA A 176 8.63 19.58 -4.13
N LEU A 177 9.40 18.75 -4.83
CA LEU A 177 9.16 17.30 -4.91
C LEU A 177 9.21 16.64 -3.52
N VAL A 178 10.21 16.98 -2.70
CA VAL A 178 10.33 16.46 -1.32
C VAL A 178 9.14 16.91 -0.47
N VAL A 179 8.77 18.19 -0.55
CA VAL A 179 7.60 18.75 0.16
C VAL A 179 6.33 18.03 -0.27
N TRP A 180 6.12 17.83 -1.57
CA TRP A 180 4.98 17.07 -2.10
C TRP A 180 4.93 15.66 -1.53
N ASN A 181 6.02 14.89 -1.63
CA ASN A 181 6.06 13.52 -1.13
C ASN A 181 5.78 13.45 0.36
N ARG A 182 6.29 14.41 1.15
CA ARG A 182 6.02 14.51 2.59
C ARG A 182 4.53 14.75 2.88
N HIS A 183 3.87 15.59 2.07
CA HIS A 183 2.48 15.98 2.29
C HIS A 183 1.44 15.12 1.58
N ALA A 184 1.84 14.28 0.62
CA ALA A 184 0.94 13.43 -0.17
C ALA A 184 -0.07 12.62 0.66
N PRO A 185 0.30 11.98 1.80
CA PRO A 185 -0.67 11.27 2.64
C PRO A 185 -1.73 12.19 3.28
N ARG A 186 -1.33 13.40 3.68
CA ARG A 186 -2.27 14.40 4.25
C ARG A 186 -3.18 14.98 3.18
N LEU A 187 -2.66 15.18 1.97
CA LEU A 187 -3.46 15.60 0.82
C LEU A 187 -4.53 14.57 0.49
N TRP A 188 -4.18 13.27 0.45
CA TRP A 188 -5.19 12.21 0.28
C TRP A 188 -6.30 12.28 1.34
N LYS A 189 -5.93 12.39 2.63
CA LYS A 189 -6.94 12.54 3.69
C LYS A 189 -7.85 13.75 3.42
N ARG A 190 -7.26 14.88 3.03
CA ARG A 190 -8.02 16.08 2.71
C ARG A 190 -8.92 15.89 1.49
N THR A 191 -8.50 15.12 0.48
CA THR A 191 -9.34 14.73 -0.66
C THR A 191 -10.59 14.00 -0.18
N ILE A 192 -10.44 12.94 0.62
CA ILE A 192 -11.60 12.19 1.15
C ILE A 192 -12.50 13.09 2.02
N ASP A 193 -11.92 13.91 2.90
CA ASP A 193 -12.70 14.85 3.72
C ASP A 193 -13.43 15.90 2.86
N LEU A 194 -12.84 16.34 1.75
CA LEU A 194 -13.47 17.24 0.79
C LEU A 194 -14.57 16.54 0.00
N THR A 195 -14.39 15.28 -0.40
CA THR A 195 -15.44 14.50 -1.06
C THR A 195 -16.70 14.42 -0.19
N TYR A 196 -16.57 14.07 1.09
CA TYR A 196 -17.71 14.12 2.03
C TYR A 196 -18.34 15.51 2.11
N ARG A 197 -17.53 16.58 2.18
CA ARG A 197 -18.06 17.95 2.23
C ARG A 197 -18.82 18.35 0.95
N GLN A 198 -18.32 17.96 -0.22
CA GLN A 198 -18.95 18.29 -1.50
C GLN A 198 -20.26 17.51 -1.68
N ILE A 199 -20.28 16.22 -1.36
CA ILE A 199 -21.50 15.42 -1.37
C ILE A 199 -22.54 16.02 -0.42
N ALA A 200 -22.13 16.34 0.82
CA ALA A 200 -23.03 16.90 1.83
C ALA A 200 -23.63 18.23 1.38
N ALA A 201 -22.81 19.11 0.78
CA ALA A 201 -23.25 20.39 0.22
C ALA A 201 -24.23 20.18 -0.95
N HIS A 202 -23.95 19.23 -1.83
CA HIS A 202 -24.80 18.93 -2.99
C HIS A 202 -26.21 18.47 -2.58
N ILE A 203 -26.32 17.66 -1.53
CA ILE A 203 -27.61 17.13 -1.04
C ILE A 203 -28.24 17.97 0.09
N GLY A 204 -27.61 19.09 0.49
CA GLY A 204 -28.14 20.00 1.52
C GLY A 204 -28.08 19.48 2.96
N LEU A 205 -27.14 18.58 3.29
CA LEU A 205 -26.97 18.02 4.64
C LEU A 205 -25.68 18.51 5.31
N PRO A 206 -25.61 18.54 6.66
CA PRO A 206 -24.33 18.66 7.34
C PRO A 206 -23.50 17.38 7.12
N VAL A 207 -22.17 17.48 7.21
CA VAL A 207 -21.30 16.28 7.08
C VAL A 207 -21.52 15.31 8.24
N LEU A 208 -21.63 15.85 9.45
CA LEU A 208 -21.87 15.09 10.69
C LEU A 208 -23.28 15.40 11.18
N GLY A 209 -24.00 14.36 11.60
CA GLY A 209 -25.22 14.54 12.36
C GLY A 209 -24.94 15.07 13.76
N TYR A 210 -25.98 15.56 14.42
CA TYR A 210 -25.91 16.02 15.80
C TYR A 210 -27.28 15.96 16.48
N ASP A 211 -27.26 15.73 17.78
CA ASP A 211 -28.47 15.75 18.60
C ASP A 211 -28.88 17.18 18.92
N ARG A 212 -30.19 17.43 18.83
CA ARG A 212 -30.80 18.72 19.20
C ARG A 212 -31.26 18.69 20.65
N ALA A 213 -31.45 19.88 21.22
CA ALA A 213 -31.93 20.05 22.59
C ALA A 213 -33.35 19.47 22.82
N ASP A 214 -34.14 19.31 21.76
CA ASP A 214 -35.48 18.68 21.80
C ASP A 214 -35.44 17.15 21.78
N GLY A 215 -34.24 16.54 21.83
CA GLY A 215 -34.04 15.09 21.78
C GLY A 215 -34.08 14.48 20.37
N THR A 216 -34.25 15.29 19.33
CA THR A 216 -34.22 14.80 17.93
C THR A 216 -32.80 14.77 17.38
N HIS A 217 -32.48 13.74 16.59
CA HIS A 217 -31.21 13.68 15.86
C HIS A 217 -31.34 14.39 14.50
N ARG A 218 -30.46 15.35 14.22
CA ARG A 218 -30.30 15.86 12.85
C ARG A 218 -29.36 14.94 12.10
N ILE A 219 -29.89 14.27 11.08
CA ILE A 219 -29.11 13.44 10.16
C ILE A 219 -28.07 14.29 9.42
N GLY A 220 -26.83 13.81 9.41
CA GLY A 220 -25.78 14.24 8.51
C GLY A 220 -25.41 13.16 7.49
N LEU A 221 -24.54 13.53 6.55
CA LEU A 221 -24.11 12.64 5.48
C LEU A 221 -23.48 11.35 6.00
N ARG A 222 -22.66 11.44 7.06
CA ARG A 222 -21.96 10.27 7.62
C ARG A 222 -22.87 9.30 8.38
N ASP A 223 -24.12 9.68 8.64
CA ASP A 223 -25.14 8.78 9.19
C ASP A 223 -25.85 8.00 8.07
N LEU A 224 -25.66 8.41 6.80
CA LEU A 224 -26.29 7.80 5.63
C LEU A 224 -25.32 6.95 4.82
N ILE A 225 -24.09 7.41 4.62
CA ILE A 225 -23.12 6.76 3.76
C ILE A 225 -21.73 6.61 4.37
N ARG A 226 -21.00 5.61 3.88
CA ARG A 226 -19.57 5.40 4.10
C ARG A 226 -18.84 5.27 2.76
N ILE A 227 -17.77 6.04 2.60
CA ILE A 227 -16.76 5.84 1.55
C ILE A 227 -15.76 4.80 2.06
N SER A 228 -15.90 3.57 1.58
CA SER A 228 -14.96 2.47 1.80
C SER A 228 -13.89 2.53 0.72
N TYR A 229 -12.61 2.45 1.08
CA TYR A 229 -11.55 2.51 0.07
C TYR A 229 -10.27 1.80 0.46
N ILE A 230 -9.55 1.34 -0.55
CA ILE A 230 -8.11 1.09 -0.47
C ILE A 230 -7.39 2.11 -1.34
N LYS A 231 -6.16 2.45 -0.94
CA LYS A 231 -5.25 3.23 -1.79
C LYS A 231 -3.88 2.59 -1.83
N VAL A 232 -3.24 2.70 -2.98
CA VAL A 232 -1.84 2.37 -3.19
C VAL A 232 -1.09 3.67 -3.47
N ALA A 233 -0.01 3.89 -2.74
CA ALA A 233 0.93 4.97 -3.01
C ALA A 233 2.08 4.40 -3.85
N GLU A 234 2.28 4.94 -5.04
CA GLU A 234 3.35 4.51 -5.93
C GLU A 234 4.22 5.71 -6.29
N ALA A 235 5.54 5.51 -6.29
CA ALA A 235 6.47 6.50 -6.81
C ALA A 235 6.55 6.33 -8.34
N GLN A 236 6.20 7.38 -9.08
CA GLN A 236 6.48 7.41 -10.52
C GLN A 236 7.99 7.31 -10.73
N ALA A 237 8.47 6.98 -11.94
CA ALA A 237 9.91 6.93 -12.24
C ALA A 237 10.66 8.21 -11.80
N ARG A 238 9.99 9.37 -11.82
CA ARG A 238 10.51 10.66 -11.33
C ARG A 238 10.48 10.85 -9.80
N GLY A 239 10.23 9.80 -9.02
CA GLY A 239 10.16 9.81 -7.57
C GLY A 239 8.93 10.48 -6.95
N ALA A 240 8.04 11.07 -7.75
CA ALA A 240 6.83 11.73 -7.26
C ALA A 240 5.76 10.70 -6.86
N ILE A 241 5.27 10.79 -5.63
CA ILE A 241 4.20 9.93 -5.12
C ILE A 241 2.90 10.29 -5.81
N HIS A 242 2.25 9.30 -6.40
CA HIS A 242 0.88 9.35 -6.88
C HIS A 242 0.05 8.25 -6.21
N PHE A 243 -1.27 8.37 -6.29
CA PHE A 243 -2.17 7.39 -5.69
C PHE A 243 -3.04 6.73 -6.73
N HIS A 244 -3.22 5.43 -6.58
CA HIS A 244 -4.35 4.70 -7.13
C HIS A 244 -5.29 4.33 -5.99
N GLY A 245 -6.60 4.46 -6.19
CA GLY A 245 -7.59 4.11 -5.19
C GLY A 245 -8.77 3.41 -5.81
N VAL A 246 -9.28 2.40 -5.10
CA VAL A 246 -10.60 1.83 -5.34
C VAL A 246 -11.48 2.36 -4.22
N LEU A 247 -12.48 3.17 -4.57
CA LEU A 247 -13.46 3.74 -3.64
C LEU A 247 -14.81 3.11 -3.92
N ARG A 248 -15.58 2.86 -2.87
CA ARG A 248 -16.93 2.30 -2.93
C ARG A 248 -17.83 3.07 -1.96
N LEU A 249 -19.05 3.39 -2.39
CA LEU A 249 -20.08 3.94 -1.54
C LEU A 249 -20.90 2.81 -0.93
N ASP A 250 -21.01 2.79 0.39
CA ASP A 250 -21.89 1.90 1.15
C ASP A 250 -22.86 2.75 1.98
N ALA A 251 -23.95 2.15 2.45
CA ALA A 251 -24.70 2.75 3.56
C ALA A 251 -23.82 2.79 4.83
N ALA A 252 -24.05 3.81 5.68
CA ALA A 252 -23.44 3.86 6.99
C ALA A 252 -24.13 2.85 7.92
N THR A 253 -23.55 1.66 8.06
CA THR A 253 -24.03 0.60 8.95
C THR A 253 -22.97 0.20 9.96
N GLU A 254 -23.35 -0.63 10.94
CA GLU A 254 -22.40 -1.22 11.88
C GLU A 254 -21.29 -2.02 11.17
N PRO A 255 -20.09 -2.14 11.79
CA PRO A 255 -19.03 -3.00 11.27
C PRO A 255 -19.52 -4.43 11.02
N GLY A 256 -19.12 -5.03 9.89
CA GLY A 256 -19.59 -6.36 9.50
C GLY A 256 -20.94 -6.39 8.78
N THR A 257 -21.52 -5.21 8.48
CA THR A 257 -22.71 -5.09 7.63
C THR A 257 -22.36 -4.31 6.35
N TRP A 258 -22.90 -4.76 5.22
CA TRP A 258 -22.67 -4.17 3.90
C TRP A 258 -24.01 -3.99 3.18
N GLN A 259 -24.69 -2.87 3.48
CA GLN A 259 -25.90 -2.48 2.77
C GLN A 259 -25.56 -1.52 1.62
N PRO A 260 -26.30 -1.57 0.49
CA PRO A 260 -26.11 -0.62 -0.59
C PRO A 260 -26.39 0.80 -0.09
N PRO A 261 -25.69 1.82 -0.64
CA PRO A 261 -25.96 3.19 -0.26
C PRO A 261 -27.37 3.61 -0.69
N PRO A 262 -27.90 4.73 -0.15
CA PRO A 262 -29.16 5.30 -0.62
C PRO A 262 -29.19 5.48 -2.14
N VAL A 263 -30.36 5.35 -2.76
CA VAL A 263 -30.53 5.37 -4.23
C VAL A 263 -29.98 6.61 -4.94
N TRP A 264 -29.89 7.74 -4.24
CA TRP A 264 -29.34 8.98 -4.78
C TRP A 264 -27.81 9.01 -4.83
N ALA A 265 -27.13 8.15 -4.06
CA ALA A 265 -25.68 8.12 -3.93
C ALA A 265 -25.07 7.24 -5.02
N THR A 266 -24.99 7.76 -6.25
CA THR A 266 -24.45 7.05 -7.41
C THR A 266 -22.96 7.39 -7.65
N ALA A 267 -22.34 6.74 -8.64
CA ALA A 267 -20.95 7.00 -9.03
C ALA A 267 -20.76 8.30 -9.83
N ASP A 268 -21.85 8.88 -10.36
CA ASP A 268 -21.84 10.12 -11.17
C ASP A 268 -21.89 11.40 -10.32
N LEU A 269 -22.11 11.27 -9.01
CA LEU A 269 -22.19 12.35 -8.03
C LEU A 269 -20.81 12.95 -7.70
#